data_AF-A0A7J0A535-F1
#
_entry.id   AF-A0A7J0A535-F1
#
_cell.length_a   1.000
_cell.length_b   1.000
_cell.length_c   1.000
_cell.angle_alpha   90.00
_cell.angle_beta   90.00
_cell.angle_gamma   90.00
#
_symmetry.space_group_name_H-M   'P 1'
#
loop_
_entity.id
_entity.type
_entity.pdbx_description
1 polymer ?
#
loop_
_entity_poly.entity_id
_entity_poly.type
_entity_poly.pdbx_seq_one_letter_code
_entity_poly.pdbx_strand_id
1 'polypeptide(L)' 'MSIAEDIINGWCCQLCGVYFEEEHGYPVVCEGCYDELSEEEKEDYQLAIHNEL' A
#
# COMPACT_ATOMS: atom_id res chain seq x y z
N MET A 1 9.62 -10.49 11.46
CA MET A 1 8.74 -10.40 10.29
C MET A 1 7.31 -10.51 10.79
N SER A 2 6.77 -9.37 11.16
CA SER A 2 5.36 -9.19 11.52
C SER A 2 4.70 -8.32 10.46
N ILE A 3 3.40 -8.46 10.27
CA ILE A 3 2.66 -7.64 9.30
C ILE A 3 2.84 -6.13 9.52
N ALA A 4 3.06 -5.69 10.77
CA ALA A 4 3.35 -4.28 11.05
C ALA A 4 4.71 -3.83 10.49
N GLU A 5 5.73 -4.70 10.51
CA GLU A 5 7.01 -4.42 9.86
C GLU A 5 6.86 -4.42 8.34
N ASP A 6 6.07 -5.35 7.80
CA ASP A 6 5.84 -5.45 6.35
C ASP A 6 5.07 -4.22 5.81
N ILE A 7 4.12 -3.67 6.57
CA ILE A 7 3.43 -2.41 6.24
C ILE A 7 4.42 -1.24 6.23
N ILE A 8 5.22 -1.06 7.29
CA ILE A 8 6.16 0.06 7.42
C ILE A 8 7.26 0.01 6.36
N ASN A 9 7.69 -1.19 5.99
CA ASN A 9 8.66 -1.37 4.93
C ASN A 9 8.02 -1.22 3.53
N GLY A 10 6.69 -1.24 3.40
CA GLY A 10 6.02 -1.08 2.10
C GLY A 10 5.92 -2.37 1.28
N TRP A 11 5.89 -3.52 1.95
CA TRP A 11 5.68 -4.84 1.35
C TRP A 11 4.19 -5.22 1.25
N CYS A 12 3.31 -4.45 1.86
CA CYS A 12 1.86 -4.68 1.77
C CYS A 12 1.06 -3.39 1.93
N CYS A 13 -0.18 -3.40 1.45
CA CYS A 13 -1.11 -2.28 1.55
C CYS A 13 -1.39 -1.94 3.00
N GLN A 14 -1.27 -0.65 3.35
CA GLN A 14 -1.55 -0.18 4.69
C GLN A 14 -3.02 -0.40 5.12
N LEU A 15 -3.97 -0.39 4.18
CA LEU A 15 -5.40 -0.42 4.49
C LEU A 15 -5.98 -1.84 4.54
N CYS A 16 -5.60 -2.71 3.59
CA CYS A 16 -6.15 -4.06 3.49
C CYS A 16 -5.13 -5.18 3.80
N GLY A 17 -3.83 -4.86 3.87
CA GLY A 17 -2.77 -5.83 4.14
C GLY A 17 -2.44 -6.76 2.98
N VAL A 18 -2.94 -6.53 1.76
CA VAL A 18 -2.53 -7.30 0.58
C VAL A 18 -1.04 -7.11 0.33
N TYR A 19 -0.31 -8.20 0.11
CA TYR A 19 1.13 -8.16 -0.12
C TYR A 19 1.46 -7.78 -1.56
N PHE A 20 2.56 -7.05 -1.72
CA PHE A 20 3.15 -6.68 -3.00
C PHE A 20 4.32 -7.61 -3.33
N GLU A 21 4.65 -7.71 -4.61
CA GLU A 21 5.84 -8.43 -5.07
C GLU A 21 7.15 -7.73 -4.67
N GLU A 22 7.12 -6.40 -4.57
CA GLU A 22 8.28 -5.55 -4.31
C GLU A 22 8.00 -4.52 -3.19
N GLU A 23 9.07 -3.95 -2.67
CA GLU A 23 9.01 -2.89 -1.65
C GLU A 23 8.66 -1.53 -2.31
N HIS A 24 7.59 -0.89 -1.83
CA HIS A 24 7.10 0.38 -2.38
C HIS A 24 7.32 1.59 -1.44
N GLY A 25 7.90 1.39 -0.26
CA GLY A 25 8.02 2.42 0.79
C GLY A 25 6.72 2.65 1.56
N TYR A 26 6.71 3.61 2.48
CA TYR A 26 5.57 3.91 3.35
C TYR A 26 5.23 5.40 3.33
N PRO A 27 3.93 5.78 3.33
CA PRO A 27 2.74 4.92 3.29
C PRO A 27 2.34 4.52 1.85
N VAL A 28 2.00 3.24 1.65
CA VAL A 28 1.59 2.68 0.35
C VAL A 28 0.26 1.93 0.44
N VAL A 29 -0.57 2.05 -0.60
CA VAL A 29 -1.82 1.29 -0.76
C VAL A 29 -1.91 0.63 -2.14
N CYS A 30 -2.73 -0.40 -2.22
CA CYS A 30 -3.00 -1.14 -3.45
C CYS A 30 -3.99 -0.38 -4.36
N GLU A 31 -4.16 -0.80 -5.62
CA GLU A 31 -4.98 -0.08 -6.60
C GLU A 31 -6.44 -0.01 -6.16
N GLY A 32 -7.00 -1.14 -5.71
CA GLY A 32 -8.38 -1.19 -5.25
C GLY A 32 -8.65 -0.28 -4.05
N CYS A 33 -7.70 -0.21 -3.10
CA CYS A 33 -7.82 0.73 -1.98
C CYS A 33 -7.64 2.17 -2.43
N TYR A 34 -6.71 2.46 -3.34
CA TYR A 34 -6.46 3.82 -3.83
C TYR A 34 -7.67 4.38 -4.60
N ASP A 35 -8.37 3.55 -5.36
CA ASP A 35 -9.57 3.94 -6.11
C ASP A 35 -10.77 4.26 -5.23
N GLU A 36 -10.84 3.68 -4.02
CA GLU A 36 -11.86 3.98 -3.03
C GLU A 36 -11.60 5.28 -2.25
N LEU A 37 -10.37 5.78 -2.27
CA LEU A 37 -9.99 7.04 -1.61
C LEU A 37 -10.49 8.26 -2.37
N SER A 38 -10.85 9.30 -1.62
CA SER A 38 -11.04 10.64 -2.17
C SER A 38 -9.72 11.27 -2.64
N GLU A 39 -9.79 12.30 -3.48
CA GLU A 39 -8.58 12.99 -3.97
C GLU A 39 -7.76 13.63 -2.85
N GLU A 40 -8.40 14.07 -1.76
CA GLU A 40 -7.71 14.60 -0.58
C GLU A 40 -6.94 13.48 0.16
N GLU A 41 -7.57 12.32 0.34
CA GLU A 41 -6.92 11.18 1.00
C GLU A 41 -5.76 10.63 0.16
N LYS A 42 -5.86 10.66 -1.17
CA LYS A 42 -4.79 10.22 -2.08
C LYS A 42 -3.49 11.00 -1.92
N GLU A 43 -3.52 12.23 -1.40
CA GLU A 43 -2.30 13.01 -1.13
C GLU A 43 -1.45 12.39 -0.01
N ASP A 44 -2.06 11.60 0.87
CA ASP A 44 -1.39 10.95 2.01
C ASP A 44 -0.82 9.58 1.67
N TYR A 45 -1.09 9.02 0.49
CA TYR A 45 -0.69 7.65 0.14
C TYR A 45 0.00 7.54 -1.22
N GLN A 46 0.97 6.64 -1.28
CA GLN A 46 1.56 6.20 -2.55
C GLN A 46 0.74 5.02 -3.12
N LEU A 47 0.45 5.06 -4.42
CA LEU A 47 -0.12 3.92 -5.13
C LEU A 47 0.99 2.92 -5.50
N ALA A 48 0.80 1.64 -5.16
CA ALA A 48 1.72 0.58 -5.56
C ALA A 48 1.79 0.45 -7.10
N ILE A 49 3.00 0.33 -7.65
CA ILE A 49 3.27 0.41 -9.10
C ILE A 49 3.21 -0.98 -9.77
N HIS A 50 3.39 -2.06 -9.00
CA HIS A 50 3.50 -3.42 -9.51
C HIS A 50 2.50 -4.35 -8.81
N ASN A 51 1.81 -5.14 -9.63
CA ASN A 51 0.57 -5.84 -9.32
C ASN A 51 0.61 -6.60 -7.99
N GLU A 52 -0.50 -6.47 -7.28
CA GLU A 52 -0.93 -7.28 -6.15
C GLU A 52 -0.73 -8.79 -6.46
N LEU A 53 -0.12 -9.53 -5.53
CA LEU A 53 0.07 -11.00 -5.63
C LEU A 53 -1.25 -11.79 -5.57
#